data_AF-A0A524E760-F1
#
_entry.id   AF-A0A524E760-F1
#
_cell.length_a   1.000
_cell.length_b   1.000
_cell.length_c   1.000
_cell.angle_alpha   90.00
_cell.angle_beta   90.00
_cell.angle_gamma   90.00
#
_symmetry.space_group_name_H-M   'P 1'
#
loop_
_entity.id
_entity.type
_entity.pdbx_description
1 polymer ?
#
loop_
_entity_poly.entity_id
_entity_poly.type
_entity_poly.pdbx_seq_one_letter_code
_entity_poly.pdbx_strand_id
1 'polypeptide(L)' 'MPGSHGSLTKAGKVREQTPKVQGRERHSPIPRVRNKKNYIKRVIKGRTVGVRG' A
#
# COMPACT_ATOMS: atom_id res chain seq x y z
N MET A 1 18.60 23.98 -22.91
CA MET A 1 17.17 23.87 -23.29
C MET A 1 16.38 23.48 -22.05
N PRO A 2 15.73 24.42 -21.34
CA PRO A 2 14.73 24.06 -20.33
C PRO A 2 13.70 23.15 -21.00
N GLY A 3 13.36 22.06 -20.32
CA GLY A 3 12.84 20.85 -20.93
C GLY A 3 11.63 21.06 -21.85
N SER A 4 11.69 20.47 -23.04
CA SER A 4 10.58 20.33 -23.99
C SER A 4 9.37 19.70 -23.29
N HIS A 5 8.49 20.51 -22.73
CA HIS A 5 7.33 20.02 -21.99
C HIS A 5 6.39 19.25 -22.93
N GLY A 6 5.81 18.15 -22.45
CA GLY A 6 4.67 17.49 -23.09
C GLY A 6 4.87 16.84 -24.48
N SER A 7 6.03 16.26 -24.79
CA SER A 7 6.19 15.51 -26.05
C SER A 7 5.58 14.10 -25.99
N LEU A 8 5.03 13.61 -27.10
CA LEU A 8 4.52 12.24 -27.25
C LEU A 8 5.57 11.17 -26.89
N THR A 9 6.85 11.47 -27.12
CA THR A 9 7.99 10.62 -26.78
C THR A 9 8.16 10.34 -25.28
N LYS A 10 7.43 11.06 -24.41
CA LYS A 10 7.46 10.87 -22.94
C LYS A 10 6.33 9.98 -22.43
N ALA A 11 5.43 9.51 -23.31
CA ALA A 11 4.37 8.58 -22.94
C ALA A 11 4.99 7.31 -22.34
N GLY A 12 4.40 6.79 -21.25
CA GLY A 12 4.84 5.53 -20.65
C GLY A 12 6.13 5.57 -19.82
N LYS A 13 6.99 6.59 -19.97
CA LYS A 13 8.32 6.69 -19.31
C LYS A 13 8.34 6.22 -17.86
N VAL A 14 7.45 6.74 -17.02
CA VAL A 14 7.44 6.42 -15.58
C VAL A 14 7.03 4.96 -15.33
N ARG A 15 6.08 4.44 -16.13
CA ARG A 15 5.62 3.05 -16.01
C ARG A 15 6.68 2.04 -16.44
N GLU A 16 7.49 2.39 -17.44
CA GLU A 16 8.59 1.59 -17.98
C GLU A 16 9.84 1.65 -17.09
N GLN A 17 10.13 2.83 -16.53
CA GLN A 17 11.25 3.02 -15.58
C GLN A 17 11.02 2.30 -14.24
N THR A 18 9.77 2.05 -13.86
CA THR A 18 9.45 1.43 -12.57
C THR A 18 9.61 -0.10 -12.66
N PRO A 19 10.52 -0.72 -11.89
CA PRO A 19 10.65 -2.17 -11.87
C PRO A 19 9.35 -2.83 -11.39
N LYS A 20 8.93 -3.91 -12.04
CA LYS A 20 7.74 -4.66 -11.64
C LYS A 20 8.06 -5.53 -10.43
N VAL A 21 7.59 -5.10 -9.26
CA VAL A 21 7.72 -5.86 -8.01
C VAL A 21 6.55 -6.84 -7.88
N GLN A 22 6.86 -8.09 -7.55
CA GLN A 22 5.83 -9.11 -7.33
C GLN A 22 4.98 -8.81 -6.09
N GLY A 23 3.70 -9.16 -6.18
CA GLY A 23 2.78 -9.05 -5.05
C GLY A 23 3.20 -9.99 -3.92
N ARG A 24 3.18 -9.49 -2.67
CA ARG A 24 3.33 -10.36 -1.50
C ARG A 24 2.05 -11.18 -1.32
N GLU A 25 2.20 -12.45 -0.99
CA GLU A 25 1.07 -13.28 -0.58
C GLU A 25 0.38 -12.70 0.67
N ARG A 26 -0.95 -12.69 0.67
CA ARG A 26 -1.76 -12.09 1.74
C ARG A 26 -2.80 -13.08 2.22
N HIS A 27 -2.60 -13.62 3.43
CA HIS A 27 -3.62 -14.38 4.13
C HIS A 27 -4.37 -13.47 5.11
N SER A 28 -5.60 -13.13 4.77
CA SER A 28 -6.50 -12.44 5.70
C SER A 28 -7.31 -13.46 6.48
N PRO A 29 -7.41 -13.36 7.81
CA PRO A 29 -8.26 -14.24 8.59
C PRO A 29 -9.73 -13.95 8.30
N ILE A 30 -10.60 -14.94 8.57
CA ILE A 30 -12.06 -14.78 8.42
C ILE A 30 -12.58 -13.55 9.19
N PRO A 31 -13.69 -12.94 8.74
CA PRO A 31 -14.19 -11.68 9.30
C PRO A 31 -14.34 -11.68 10.83
N ARG A 32 -14.85 -12.77 11.41
CA ARG A 32 -15.01 -12.91 12.88
C ARG A 32 -13.68 -12.78 13.62
N VAL A 33 -12.64 -13.47 13.15
CA VAL A 33 -11.30 -13.45 13.74
C VAL A 33 -10.64 -12.09 13.53
N ARG A 34 -10.77 -11.51 12.32
CA ARG A 34 -10.27 -10.16 12.01
C ARG A 34 -10.88 -9.12 12.94
N ASN A 35 -12.21 -9.16 13.13
CA ASN A 35 -12.92 -8.21 13.97
C ASN A 35 -12.54 -8.35 15.45
N LYS A 36 -12.41 -9.59 15.97
CA LYS A 36 -11.90 -9.83 17.33
C LYS A 36 -10.49 -9.27 17.51
N LYS A 37 -9.57 -9.54 16.58
CA LYS A 37 -8.19 -8.99 16.62
C LYS A 37 -8.18 -7.47 16.60
N ASN A 38 -9.03 -6.85 15.78
CA ASN A 38 -9.15 -5.39 15.71
C ASN A 38 -9.71 -4.79 17.00
N TYR A 39 -10.73 -5.41 17.61
CA TYR A 39 -11.26 -4.98 18.91
C TYR A 39 -10.18 -5.02 19.99
N ILE A 40 -9.47 -6.14 20.11
CA ILE A 40 -8.37 -6.28 21.07
C ILE A 40 -7.29 -5.21 20.81
N LYS A 41 -6.90 -5.00 19.54
CA LYS A 41 -5.87 -4.01 19.18
C LYS A 41 -6.29 -2.58 19.55
N ARG A 42 -7.53 -2.20 19.24
CA ARG A 42 -8.00 -0.79 19.34
C ARG A 42 -8.53 -0.46 20.73
N VAL A 43 -9.34 -1.34 21.30
CA VAL A 43 -10.08 -1.08 22.55
C VAL A 43 -9.27 -1.53 23.75
N ILE A 44 -8.85 -2.81 23.78
CA ILE A 44 -8.14 -3.35 24.95
C ILE A 44 -6.72 -2.79 25.04
N LYS A 45 -6.00 -2.73 23.90
CA LYS A 45 -4.61 -2.26 23.86
C LYS A 45 -4.45 -0.76 23.57
N GLY A 46 -5.55 -0.03 23.35
CA GLY A 46 -5.54 1.42 23.08
C GLY A 46 -4.70 1.84 21.85
N ARG A 47 -4.40 0.94 20.91
CA ARG A 47 -3.49 1.27 19.80
C ARG A 47 -4.22 2.02 18.69
N THR A 48 -3.71 3.19 18.34
CA THR A 48 -4.16 3.99 17.20
C THR A 48 -3.94 3.22 15.88
N VAL A 49 -4.86 3.43 14.93
CA VAL A 49 -4.77 2.82 13.60
C VAL A 49 -3.47 3.27 12.93
N GLY A 50 -2.72 2.35 12.33
CA GLY A 50 -1.45 2.65 11.65
C GLY A 50 -0.20 2.60 12.53
N VAL A 51 -0.33 2.65 13.86
CA VAL A 51 0.82 2.54 14.77
C VAL A 51 1.24 1.08 14.88
N ARG A 52 2.45 0.77 14.41
CA ARG A 52 3.20 -0.43 14.79
C ARG A 52 4.01 -0.06 16.03
N GLY A 53 3.52 -0.47 17.20
CA GLY A 53 4.39 -0.63 18.36
C GLY A 53 5.22 -1.88 18.22
#